data_AF-A0A8T9QBS1-F1
#
_entry.id   AF-A0A8T9QBS1-F1
#
_cell.length_a   1.000
_cell.length_b   1.000
_cell.length_c   1.000
_cell.angle_alpha   90.00
_cell.angle_beta   90.00
_cell.angle_gamma   90.00
#
_symmetry.space_group_name_H-M   'P 1'
#
loop_
_entity.id
_entity.type
_entity.pdbx_description
1 polymer ?
#
loop_
_entity_poly.entity_id
_entity_poly.type
_entity_poly.pdbx_seq_one_letter_code
_entity_poly.pdbx_strand_id
1 'polypeptide(L)'
;MRYLFQISLLCLLVLTAGCRSLEKALFTVPEAALNPRLPVLEVAVDAQPLHSSNGATPDDAQKLFQLELQRNLMDAKDTTTYGTVRLHITKATAKRTARGLHIVQLATLLTPAMLGIPIEYFQATAQAELQIVDVKGNVLATYKGKGASKIRVAFYHGYSQKGAPRLADIEAVRQALNEIRPQLAADAGTLREQLILVRTAGVVTISDVPGSILAAPDPAAADSTKTK
;
A
#
# COMPACT_ATOMS: atom_id res chain seq x y z
N MET A 1 -41.09 -3.26 -36.36
CA MET A 1 -41.02 -2.87 -34.93
C MET A 1 -40.02 -3.68 -34.10
N ARG A 2 -39.91 -5.01 -34.28
CA ARG A 2 -38.95 -5.87 -33.55
C ARG A 2 -37.47 -5.44 -33.68
N TYR A 3 -37.03 -5.06 -34.87
CA TYR A 3 -35.64 -4.61 -35.11
C TYR A 3 -35.32 -3.24 -34.49
N LEU A 4 -36.28 -2.31 -34.46
CA LEU A 4 -36.14 -1.01 -33.78
C LEU A 4 -35.97 -1.19 -32.26
N PHE A 5 -36.69 -2.14 -31.67
CA PHE A 5 -36.57 -2.48 -30.26
C PHE A 5 -35.22 -3.15 -29.94
N GLN A 6 -34.73 -4.02 -30.84
CA GLN A 6 -33.41 -4.66 -30.68
C GLN A 6 -32.25 -3.66 -30.83
N ILE A 7 -32.34 -2.69 -31.76
CA ILE A 7 -31.33 -1.64 -31.91
C ILE A 7 -31.33 -0.71 -30.69
N SER A 8 -32.51 -0.34 -30.18
CA SER A 8 -32.63 0.45 -28.96
C SER A 8 -32.05 -0.27 -27.73
N LEU A 9 -32.26 -1.58 -27.62
CA LEU A 9 -31.74 -2.38 -26.52
C LEU A 9 -30.21 -2.54 -26.60
N LEU A 10 -29.65 -2.70 -27.82
CA LEU A 10 -28.21 -2.79 -28.06
C LEU A 10 -27.50 -1.46 -27.73
N CYS A 11 -28.08 -0.31 -28.13
CA CYS A 11 -27.57 1.01 -27.75
C CYS A 11 -27.60 1.24 -26.23
N LEU A 12 -28.65 0.78 -25.54
CA LEU A 12 -28.77 0.91 -24.09
C LEU A 12 -27.70 0.07 -23.36
N LEU A 13 -27.37 -1.12 -23.86
CA LEU A 13 -26.35 -2.00 -23.29
C LEU A 13 -24.93 -1.42 -23.44
N VAL A 14 -24.61 -0.79 -24.58
CA VAL A 14 -23.32 -0.11 -24.82
C VAL A 14 -23.12 1.08 -23.87
N LEU A 15 -24.20 1.76 -23.47
CA LEU A 15 -24.14 2.90 -22.55
C LEU A 15 -23.80 2.51 -21.10
N THR A 16 -24.01 1.26 -20.69
CA THR A 16 -23.74 0.81 -19.30
C THR A 16 -22.29 0.38 -19.05
N ALA A 17 -21.49 0.17 -20.11
CA ALA A 17 -20.10 -0.28 -20.00
C ALA A 17 -19.09 0.81 -19.58
N GLY A 18 -19.54 2.06 -19.37
CA GLY A 18 -18.66 3.22 -19.18
C GLY A 18 -18.25 3.55 -17.73
N CYS A 19 -18.89 2.98 -16.71
CA CYS A 19 -18.58 3.30 -15.32
C CYS A 19 -17.29 2.58 -14.86
N ARG A 20 -16.12 3.20 -15.08
CA ARG A 20 -14.89 2.77 -14.40
C ARG A 20 -14.97 3.14 -12.93
N SER A 21 -15.02 2.13 -12.05
CA SER A 21 -14.95 2.35 -10.60
C SER A 21 -13.61 2.98 -10.23
N LEU A 22 -13.68 4.19 -9.67
CA LEU A 22 -12.52 4.93 -9.19
C LEU A 22 -11.79 4.19 -8.07
N GLU A 23 -12.54 3.54 -7.18
CA GLU A 23 -11.98 2.81 -6.06
C GLU A 23 -11.14 1.61 -6.51
N LYS A 24 -11.59 0.90 -7.54
CA LYS A 24 -10.81 -0.19 -8.16
C LYS A 24 -9.50 0.35 -8.75
N ALA A 25 -9.52 1.53 -9.37
CA ALA A 25 -8.33 2.15 -9.97
C ALA A 25 -7.33 2.70 -8.94
N LEU A 26 -7.81 3.13 -7.76
CA LEU A 26 -6.96 3.63 -6.68
C LEU A 26 -6.11 2.50 -6.06
N PHE A 27 -6.70 1.32 -5.87
CA PHE A 27 -6.07 0.24 -5.11
C PHE A 27 -5.62 -0.95 -5.97
N THR A 28 -5.37 -0.73 -7.28
CA THR A 28 -4.69 -1.72 -8.11
C THR A 28 -3.21 -1.80 -7.72
N VAL A 29 -2.73 -3.02 -7.48
CA VAL A 29 -1.35 -3.33 -7.14
C VAL A 29 -0.79 -4.29 -8.21
N PRO A 30 0.40 -4.06 -8.78
CA PRO A 30 1.00 -4.99 -9.75
C PRO A 30 1.25 -6.37 -9.14
N GLU A 31 1.01 -7.47 -9.87
CA GLU A 31 1.09 -8.84 -9.33
C GLU A 31 2.51 -9.44 -9.30
N ALA A 32 3.54 -8.61 -9.16
CA ALA A 32 4.93 -9.07 -9.13
C ALA A 32 5.39 -9.29 -7.68
N ALA A 33 5.16 -10.49 -7.15
CA ALA A 33 5.61 -10.86 -5.81
C ALA A 33 7.13 -11.04 -5.73
N LEU A 34 7.72 -10.66 -4.60
CA LEU A 34 9.12 -10.92 -4.28
C LEU A 34 9.37 -12.41 -4.11
N ASN A 35 10.54 -12.85 -4.56
CA ASN A 35 11.06 -14.18 -4.32
C ASN A 35 12.56 -14.06 -4.01
N PRO A 36 13.00 -14.19 -2.74
CA PRO A 36 12.22 -14.59 -1.56
C PRO A 36 11.33 -13.47 -0.98
N ARG A 37 10.23 -13.85 -0.32
CA ARG A 37 9.36 -12.89 0.42
C ARG A 37 9.96 -12.53 1.77
N LEU A 38 9.71 -11.29 2.19
CA LEU A 38 10.09 -10.81 3.52
C LEU A 38 9.21 -11.47 4.59
N PRO A 39 9.75 -11.69 5.81
CA PRO A 39 8.96 -12.13 6.94
C PRO A 39 7.94 -11.05 7.36
N VAL A 40 7.04 -11.36 8.28
CA VAL A 40 6.03 -10.37 8.70
C VAL A 40 6.68 -9.20 9.44
N LEU A 41 6.32 -7.97 9.06
CA LEU A 41 6.87 -6.70 9.53
C LEU A 41 5.71 -5.75 9.84
N GLU A 42 5.87 -4.90 10.85
CA GLU A 42 4.91 -3.86 11.18
C GLU A 42 4.95 -2.73 10.14
N VAL A 43 3.80 -2.12 9.86
CA VAL A 43 3.67 -1.11 8.80
C VAL A 43 3.54 0.27 9.41
N ALA A 44 4.49 1.15 9.11
CA ALA A 44 4.42 2.56 9.47
C ALA A 44 4.51 3.44 8.21
N VAL A 45 3.62 4.41 8.09
CA VAL A 45 3.55 5.30 6.92
C VAL A 45 3.53 6.75 7.38
N ASP A 46 4.46 7.52 6.85
CA ASP A 46 4.54 8.97 7.01
C ASP A 46 4.31 9.60 5.64
N ALA A 47 3.10 10.14 5.48
CA ALA A 47 2.59 10.65 4.21
C ALA A 47 2.26 12.15 4.30
N GLN A 48 2.89 12.88 5.23
CA GLN A 48 2.56 14.28 5.52
C GLN A 48 2.53 15.19 4.27
N PRO A 49 3.45 15.06 3.29
CA PRO A 49 3.41 15.90 2.09
C PRO A 49 2.19 15.69 1.19
N LEU A 50 1.47 14.58 1.30
CA LEU A 50 0.23 14.37 0.54
C LEU A 50 -0.90 15.32 1.00
N HIS A 51 -0.89 15.82 2.24
CA HIS A 51 -1.85 16.85 2.65
C HIS A 51 -1.72 18.15 1.85
N SER A 52 -0.53 18.42 1.30
CA SER A 52 -0.28 19.59 0.47
C SER A 52 -0.75 19.41 -0.98
N SER A 53 -0.98 18.17 -1.44
CA SER A 53 -1.60 17.92 -2.72
C SER A 53 -3.12 17.87 -2.54
N ASN A 54 -3.86 18.62 -3.36
CA ASN A 54 -5.33 18.74 -3.28
C ASN A 54 -6.08 17.45 -3.70
N GLY A 55 -5.46 16.28 -3.63
CA GLY A 55 -5.94 15.02 -4.18
C GLY A 55 -6.02 13.90 -3.15
N ALA A 56 -4.90 13.24 -2.85
CA ALA A 56 -4.87 12.05 -2.02
C ALA A 56 -4.74 12.34 -0.52
N THR A 57 -5.32 11.45 0.28
CA THR A 57 -5.17 11.48 1.75
C THR A 57 -4.03 10.57 2.20
N PRO A 58 -3.43 10.81 3.38
CA PRO A 58 -2.44 9.88 3.96
C PRO A 58 -2.99 8.45 4.12
N ASP A 59 -4.27 8.33 4.48
CA ASP A 59 -4.95 7.03 4.64
C ASP A 59 -4.97 6.23 3.34
N ASP A 60 -5.05 6.89 2.19
CA ASP A 60 -5.01 6.23 0.89
C ASP A 60 -3.62 5.67 0.59
N ALA A 61 -2.57 6.40 0.94
CA ALA A 61 -1.21 5.92 0.80
C ALA A 61 -0.94 4.75 1.75
N GLN A 62 -1.45 4.82 2.98
CA GLN A 62 -1.35 3.72 3.94
C GLN A 62 -2.05 2.46 3.43
N LYS A 63 -3.28 2.57 2.94
CA LYS A 63 -4.03 1.45 2.35
C LYS A 63 -3.34 0.86 1.13
N LEU A 64 -2.87 1.70 0.20
CA LEU A 64 -2.12 1.25 -0.97
C LEU A 64 -0.88 0.45 -0.54
N PHE A 65 -0.12 0.99 0.41
CA PHE A 65 1.12 0.36 0.86
C PHE A 65 0.88 -0.94 1.61
N GLN A 66 -0.14 -1.01 2.46
CA GLN A 66 -0.56 -2.25 3.10
C GLN A 66 -0.95 -3.33 2.08
N LEU A 67 -1.67 -2.96 1.02
CA LEU A 67 -2.03 -3.90 -0.05
C LEU A 67 -0.81 -4.38 -0.84
N GLU A 68 0.14 -3.50 -1.14
CA GLU A 68 1.43 -3.85 -1.78
C GLU A 68 2.22 -4.84 -0.92
N LEU A 69 2.32 -4.55 0.38
CA LEU A 69 3.03 -5.38 1.34
C LEU A 69 2.43 -6.79 1.42
N GLN A 70 1.12 -6.89 1.62
CA GLN A 70 0.41 -8.16 1.77
C GLN A 70 0.44 -9.01 0.49
N ARG A 71 0.35 -8.37 -0.69
CA ARG A 71 0.28 -9.10 -1.96
C ARG A 71 1.66 -9.50 -2.48
N ASN A 72 2.65 -8.62 -2.34
CA ASN A 72 3.90 -8.75 -3.07
C ASN A 72 5.13 -8.90 -2.19
N LEU A 73 5.19 -8.27 -1.02
CA LEU A 73 6.44 -8.15 -0.27
C LEU A 73 6.56 -9.15 0.88
N MET A 74 5.44 -9.46 1.55
CA MET A 74 5.43 -10.21 2.80
C MET A 74 4.86 -11.62 2.63
N ASP A 75 5.36 -12.56 3.43
CA ASP A 75 4.74 -13.87 3.59
C ASP A 75 3.52 -13.77 4.51
N ALA A 76 2.40 -14.38 4.11
CA ALA A 76 1.15 -14.37 4.86
C ALA A 76 1.07 -15.51 5.91
N LYS A 77 2.09 -16.39 5.94
CA LYS A 77 2.07 -17.61 6.76
C LYS A 77 2.55 -17.41 8.20
N ASP A 78 3.34 -16.38 8.46
CA ASP A 78 3.95 -16.14 9.77
C ASP A 78 3.13 -15.13 10.59
N THR A 79 2.84 -15.43 11.85
CA THR A 79 2.17 -14.50 12.78
C THR A 79 3.15 -13.66 13.60
N THR A 80 4.44 -13.94 13.48
CA THR A 80 5.49 -13.28 14.26
C THR A 80 6.02 -12.06 13.51
N THR A 81 6.07 -10.90 14.16
CA THR A 81 6.60 -9.66 13.59
C THR A 81 8.13 -9.60 13.75
N TYR A 82 8.90 -9.48 12.67
CA TYR A 82 10.37 -9.50 12.69
C TYR A 82 11.01 -8.10 12.59
N GLY A 83 10.21 -7.04 12.57
CA GLY A 83 10.68 -5.65 12.48
C GLY A 83 9.58 -4.70 12.01
N THR A 84 9.95 -3.55 11.48
CA THR A 84 9.05 -2.52 10.96
C THR A 84 9.49 -2.05 9.58
N VAL A 85 8.56 -1.90 8.64
CA VAL A 85 8.78 -1.19 7.37
C VAL A 85 8.16 0.20 7.46
N ARG A 86 8.98 1.22 7.22
CA ARG A 86 8.57 2.62 7.22
C ARG A 86 8.56 3.16 5.80
N LEU A 87 7.40 3.66 5.36
CA LEU A 87 7.28 4.41 4.11
C LEU A 87 7.22 5.91 4.44
N HIS A 88 8.24 6.65 4.04
CA HIS A 88 8.30 8.11 4.15
C HIS A 88 8.11 8.74 2.77
N ILE A 89 7.01 9.45 2.57
CA ILE A 89 6.80 10.27 1.37
C ILE A 89 7.49 11.60 1.62
N THR A 90 8.58 11.87 0.93
CA THR A 90 9.40 13.07 1.16
C THR A 90 8.91 14.27 0.35
N LYS A 91 8.30 14.02 -0.81
CA LYS A 91 7.78 15.07 -1.67
C LYS A 91 6.55 14.58 -2.43
N ALA A 92 5.51 15.39 -2.42
CA ALA A 92 4.35 15.23 -3.30
C ALA A 92 4.08 16.57 -3.99
N THR A 93 3.79 16.55 -5.29
CA THR A 93 3.44 17.77 -6.03
C THR A 93 2.39 17.44 -7.07
N ALA A 94 1.27 18.16 -7.02
CA ALA A 94 0.20 18.06 -8.02
C ALA A 94 0.12 19.33 -8.86
N LYS A 95 0.04 19.18 -10.17
CA LYS A 95 -0.11 20.26 -11.15
C LYS A 95 -1.33 19.99 -12.03
N ARG A 96 -2.15 21.02 -12.17
CA ARG A 96 -3.31 21.06 -13.06
C ARG A 96 -2.89 21.70 -14.37
N THR A 97 -3.02 20.98 -15.49
CA THR A 97 -2.54 21.39 -16.82
C THR A 97 -3.67 21.40 -17.84
N ALA A 98 -3.52 22.22 -18.89
CA ALA A 98 -4.51 22.43 -19.96
C ALA A 98 -5.74 23.30 -19.59
N ARG A 99 -5.58 24.26 -18.68
CA ARG A 99 -6.61 25.29 -18.40
C ARG A 99 -7.07 26.08 -19.64
N GLY A 100 -6.23 26.21 -20.67
CA GLY A 100 -6.60 26.86 -21.93
C GLY A 100 -7.69 26.12 -22.72
N LEU A 101 -7.80 24.79 -22.55
CA LEU A 101 -8.86 24.00 -23.19
C LEU A 101 -10.24 24.38 -22.66
N HIS A 102 -10.36 24.88 -21.42
CA HIS A 102 -11.64 25.33 -20.88
C HIS A 102 -12.22 26.51 -21.67
N ILE A 103 -11.38 27.43 -22.16
CA ILE A 103 -11.84 28.61 -22.91
C ILE A 103 -12.40 28.17 -24.26
N VAL A 104 -11.67 27.30 -24.97
CA VAL A 104 -12.12 26.72 -26.24
C VAL A 104 -13.41 25.92 -26.04
N GLN A 105 -13.50 25.17 -24.94
CA GLN A 105 -14.69 24.40 -24.60
C GLN A 105 -15.89 25.28 -24.28
N LEU A 106 -15.70 26.39 -23.58
CA LEU A 106 -16.78 27.35 -23.32
C LEU A 106 -17.24 28.01 -24.62
N ALA A 107 -16.29 28.40 -25.49
CA ALA A 107 -16.59 28.98 -26.80
C ALA A 107 -17.30 28.01 -27.75
N THR A 108 -17.05 26.71 -27.60
CA THR A 108 -17.64 25.63 -28.42
C THR A 108 -18.80 24.92 -27.72
N LEU A 109 -19.38 25.52 -26.67
CA LEU A 109 -20.51 24.96 -25.90
C LEU A 109 -20.29 23.51 -25.45
N LEU A 110 -19.05 23.17 -25.07
CA LEU A 110 -18.61 21.85 -24.61
C LEU A 110 -18.75 20.72 -25.65
N THR A 111 -19.02 21.06 -26.91
CA THR A 111 -19.16 20.08 -28.01
C THR A 111 -17.95 19.13 -28.14
N PRO A 112 -16.69 19.60 -28.03
CA PRO A 112 -15.53 18.71 -28.06
C PRO A 112 -15.50 17.72 -26.88
N ALA A 113 -15.95 18.14 -25.70
CA ALA A 113 -15.94 17.32 -24.49
C ALA A 113 -17.02 16.22 -24.56
N MET A 114 -18.14 16.48 -25.23
CA MET A 114 -19.17 15.48 -25.57
C MET A 114 -18.63 14.41 -26.52
N LEU A 115 -17.75 14.78 -27.45
CA LEU A 115 -17.06 13.86 -28.37
C LEU A 115 -15.88 13.10 -27.72
N GLY A 116 -15.70 13.22 -26.41
CA GLY A 116 -14.70 12.47 -25.64
C GLY A 116 -13.30 13.11 -25.60
N ILE A 117 -13.15 14.35 -26.07
CA ILE A 117 -11.89 15.08 -25.92
C ILE A 117 -11.68 15.44 -24.44
N PRO A 118 -10.49 15.17 -23.87
CA PRO A 118 -10.21 15.48 -22.48
C PRO A 118 -10.37 16.96 -22.17
N ILE A 119 -11.01 17.24 -21.04
CA ILE A 119 -11.21 18.59 -20.50
C ILE A 119 -9.91 19.07 -19.86
N GLU A 120 -9.24 18.17 -19.16
CA GLU A 120 -8.13 18.54 -18.30
C GLU A 120 -7.19 17.38 -18.02
N TYR A 121 -5.95 17.72 -17.67
CA TYR A 121 -4.94 16.79 -17.21
C TYR A 121 -4.45 17.17 -15.81
N PHE A 122 -4.45 16.18 -14.92
CA PHE A 122 -3.79 16.23 -13.63
C PHE A 122 -2.47 15.48 -13.71
N GLN A 123 -1.39 16.16 -13.33
CA GLN A 123 -0.06 15.59 -13.25
C GLN A 123 0.36 15.57 -11.80
N ALA A 124 0.82 14.44 -11.29
CA ALA A 124 1.35 14.35 -9.94
C ALA A 124 2.74 13.74 -9.96
N THR A 125 3.60 14.21 -9.08
CA THR A 125 4.91 13.60 -8.83
C THR A 125 5.05 13.29 -7.35
N ALA A 126 5.62 12.13 -7.05
CA ALA A 126 5.87 11.67 -5.68
C ALA A 126 7.31 11.18 -5.55
N GLN A 127 7.92 11.44 -4.40
CA GLN A 127 9.19 10.85 -3.99
C GLN A 127 8.95 10.11 -2.68
N ALA A 128 9.35 8.84 -2.65
CA ALA A 128 9.16 7.96 -1.52
C ALA A 128 10.49 7.35 -1.10
N GLU A 129 10.63 7.15 0.20
CA GLU A 129 11.72 6.47 0.85
C GLU A 129 11.17 5.32 1.68
N LEU A 130 11.69 4.12 1.46
CA LEU A 130 11.30 2.91 2.18
C LEU A 130 12.45 2.49 3.08
N GLN A 131 12.20 2.44 4.38
CA GLN A 131 13.19 2.00 5.37
C GLN A 131 12.75 0.68 5.98
N ILE A 132 13.67 -0.27 6.06
CA ILE A 132 13.47 -1.53 6.76
C ILE A 132 14.21 -1.45 8.07
N VAL A 133 13.46 -1.61 9.16
CA VAL A 133 13.92 -1.45 10.52
C VAL A 133 13.77 -2.77 11.25
N ASP A 134 14.80 -3.17 11.98
CA ASP A 134 14.78 -4.36 12.83
C ASP A 134 13.96 -4.13 14.12
N VAL A 135 13.61 -5.20 14.85
CA VAL A 135 12.90 -5.13 16.15
C VAL A 135 13.62 -4.27 17.19
N LYS A 136 14.94 -4.07 17.05
CA LYS A 136 15.74 -3.19 17.94
C LYS A 136 15.70 -1.71 17.53
N GLY A 137 15.02 -1.36 16.43
CA GLY A 137 14.95 0.00 15.92
C GLY A 137 16.11 0.41 15.00
N ASN A 138 17.00 -0.51 14.63
CA ASN A 138 18.11 -0.23 13.72
C ASN A 138 17.63 -0.27 12.26
N VAL A 139 17.99 0.74 11.48
CA VAL A 139 17.70 0.77 10.03
C VAL A 139 18.68 -0.17 9.32
N LEU A 140 18.15 -1.22 8.70
CA LEU A 140 18.93 -2.20 7.94
C LEU A 140 19.19 -1.71 6.52
N ALA A 141 18.16 -1.13 5.88
CA ALA A 141 18.23 -0.65 4.52
C ALA A 141 17.27 0.50 4.26
N THR A 142 17.65 1.36 3.32
CA THR A 142 16.88 2.51 2.87
C THR A 142 16.85 2.55 1.35
N TYR A 143 15.65 2.55 0.78
CA TYR A 143 15.43 2.58 -0.66
C TYR A 143 14.70 3.85 -1.06
N LYS A 144 15.02 4.39 -2.23
CA LYS A 144 14.42 5.63 -2.72
C LYS A 144 13.83 5.40 -4.10
N GLY A 145 12.65 5.97 -4.32
CA GLY A 145 11.94 5.91 -5.59
C GLY A 145 11.22 7.21 -5.90
N LYS A 146 11.01 7.45 -7.19
CA LYS A 146 10.32 8.61 -7.73
C LYS A 146 9.25 8.13 -8.70
N GLY A 147 8.07 8.71 -8.62
CA GLY A 147 6.97 8.39 -9.51
C GLY A 147 6.33 9.65 -10.09
N ALA A 148 5.78 9.51 -11.30
CA ALA A 148 5.12 10.59 -12.02
C ALA A 148 3.88 10.08 -12.77
N SER A 149 2.72 10.63 -12.46
CA SER A 149 1.47 10.24 -13.09
C SER A 149 0.88 11.38 -13.93
N LYS A 150 0.08 11.01 -14.92
CA LYS A 150 -0.72 11.92 -15.73
C LYS A 150 -2.10 11.32 -15.98
N ILE A 151 -3.11 11.88 -15.34
CA ILE A 151 -4.50 11.42 -15.41
C ILE A 151 -5.35 12.44 -16.16
N ARG A 152 -6.17 11.95 -17.11
CA ARG A 152 -7.07 12.78 -17.91
C ARG A 152 -8.50 12.77 -17.36
N VAL A 153 -9.14 13.93 -17.39
CA VAL A 153 -10.56 14.10 -17.10
C VAL A 153 -11.35 14.19 -18.40
N ALA A 154 -12.41 13.39 -18.52
CA ALA A 154 -13.34 13.41 -19.64
C ALA A 154 -14.75 13.02 -19.14
N PHE A 155 -15.80 13.50 -19.82
CA PHE A 155 -17.20 13.27 -19.41
C PHE A 155 -17.59 11.79 -19.42
N TYR A 156 -17.25 11.06 -20.49
CA TYR A 156 -17.75 9.70 -20.71
C TYR A 156 -16.73 8.59 -20.40
N HIS A 157 -15.44 8.84 -20.62
CA HIS A 157 -14.39 7.80 -20.59
C HIS A 157 -13.20 8.16 -19.69
N GLY A 158 -13.33 9.23 -18.90
CA GLY A 158 -12.30 9.72 -18.00
C GLY A 158 -12.73 9.63 -16.55
N TYR A 159 -11.80 9.95 -15.65
CA TYR A 159 -12.11 10.09 -14.24
C TYR A 159 -12.77 11.44 -13.97
N SER A 160 -13.63 11.50 -12.96
CA SER A 160 -14.31 12.74 -12.58
C SER A 160 -13.31 13.81 -12.11
N GLN A 161 -13.66 15.09 -12.24
CA GLN A 161 -12.83 16.20 -11.76
C GLN A 161 -12.50 16.09 -10.26
N LYS A 162 -13.39 15.50 -9.46
CA LYS A 162 -13.17 15.27 -8.02
C LYS A 162 -12.21 14.10 -7.75
N GLY A 163 -12.23 13.08 -8.60
CA GLY A 163 -11.48 11.84 -8.39
C GLY A 163 -10.11 11.78 -9.08
N ALA A 164 -9.95 12.49 -10.20
CA ALA A 164 -8.71 12.50 -10.97
C ALA A 164 -7.48 13.03 -10.20
N PRO A 165 -7.57 14.07 -9.34
CA PRO A 165 -6.44 14.54 -8.55
C PRO A 165 -5.96 13.46 -7.56
N ARG A 166 -6.90 12.86 -6.81
CA ARG A 166 -6.64 11.77 -5.87
C ARG A 166 -5.99 10.57 -6.55
N LEU A 167 -6.50 10.18 -7.73
CA LEU A 167 -5.92 9.08 -8.50
C LEU A 167 -4.51 9.39 -9.02
N ALA A 168 -4.27 10.63 -9.46
CA ALA A 168 -2.94 11.03 -9.93
C ALA A 168 -1.91 10.90 -8.79
N ASP A 169 -2.21 11.41 -7.60
CA ASP A 169 -1.29 11.33 -6.46
C ASP A 169 -0.97 9.87 -6.08
N ILE A 170 -1.99 9.01 -5.98
CA ILE A 170 -1.82 7.59 -5.66
C ILE A 170 -1.07 6.83 -6.76
N GLU A 171 -1.32 7.14 -8.03
CA GLU A 171 -0.56 6.56 -9.14
C GLU A 171 0.93 6.96 -9.07
N ALA A 172 1.23 8.20 -8.70
CA ALA A 172 2.61 8.66 -8.54
C ALA A 172 3.30 7.92 -7.39
N VAL A 173 2.62 7.73 -6.24
CA VAL A 173 3.16 6.92 -5.13
C VAL A 173 3.38 5.47 -5.56
N ARG A 174 2.43 4.88 -6.29
CA ARG A 174 2.57 3.51 -6.81
C ARG A 174 3.77 3.35 -7.72
N GLN A 175 4.02 4.30 -8.60
CA GLN A 175 5.19 4.27 -9.46
C GLN A 175 6.49 4.39 -8.67
N ALA A 176 6.53 5.23 -7.63
CA ALA A 176 7.70 5.31 -6.75
C ALA A 176 7.97 3.96 -6.04
N LEU A 177 6.92 3.26 -5.60
CA LEU A 177 7.04 1.91 -5.03
C LEU A 177 7.51 0.89 -6.08
N ASN A 178 7.04 0.99 -7.33
CA ASN A 178 7.50 0.13 -8.43
C ASN A 178 9.00 0.30 -8.73
N GLU A 179 9.56 1.50 -8.54
CA GLU A 179 11.00 1.75 -8.68
C GLU A 179 11.80 1.21 -7.49
N ILE A 180 11.23 1.23 -6.28
CA ILE A 180 11.84 0.67 -5.07
C ILE A 180 11.85 -0.87 -5.10
N ARG A 181 10.80 -1.49 -5.63
CA ARG A 181 10.62 -2.96 -5.64
C ARG A 181 11.85 -3.74 -6.16
N PRO A 182 12.44 -3.45 -7.32
CA PRO A 182 13.61 -4.20 -7.80
C PRO A 182 14.85 -4.02 -6.91
N GLN A 183 15.03 -2.85 -6.29
CA GLN A 183 16.13 -2.62 -5.34
C GLN A 183 15.96 -3.51 -4.11
N LEU A 184 14.74 -3.55 -3.58
CA LEU A 184 14.40 -4.41 -2.46
C LEU A 184 14.49 -5.90 -2.82
N ALA A 185 14.10 -6.28 -4.03
CA ALA A 185 14.17 -7.66 -4.51
C ALA A 185 15.60 -8.19 -4.55
N ALA A 186 16.57 -7.34 -4.90
CA ALA A 186 17.98 -7.70 -4.92
C ALA A 186 18.51 -8.07 -3.53
N ASP A 187 18.03 -7.38 -2.48
CA ASP A 187 18.51 -7.56 -1.11
C ASP A 187 17.61 -8.46 -0.25
N ALA A 188 16.48 -8.94 -0.80
CA ALA A 188 15.43 -9.60 -0.04
C ALA A 188 15.92 -10.84 0.74
N GLY A 189 16.83 -11.63 0.15
CA GLY A 189 17.42 -12.79 0.80
C GLY A 189 18.24 -12.41 2.04
N THR A 190 19.16 -11.46 1.89
CA THR A 190 20.04 -10.99 2.96
C THR A 190 19.24 -10.32 4.07
N LEU A 191 18.24 -9.50 3.72
CA LEU A 191 17.36 -8.85 4.70
C LEU A 191 16.56 -9.86 5.51
N ARG A 192 16.05 -10.91 4.87
CA ARG A 192 15.31 -11.98 5.57
C ARG A 192 16.20 -12.67 6.61
N GLU A 193 17.43 -13.02 6.24
CA GLU A 193 18.38 -13.65 7.18
C GLU A 193 18.70 -12.74 8.36
N GLN A 194 18.96 -11.45 8.11
CA GLN A 194 19.25 -10.48 9.16
C GLN A 194 18.08 -10.31 10.13
N LEU A 195 16.85 -10.16 9.61
CA LEU A 195 15.64 -10.00 10.44
C LEU A 195 15.36 -11.25 11.30
N ILE A 196 15.57 -12.45 10.76
CA ILE A 196 15.43 -13.71 11.51
C ILE A 196 16.52 -13.84 12.56
N LEU A 197 17.77 -13.52 12.22
CA LEU A 197 18.91 -13.65 13.12
C LEU A 197 18.80 -12.70 14.30
N VAL A 198 18.44 -11.43 14.07
CA VAL A 198 18.36 -10.46 15.17
C VAL A 198 17.21 -10.80 16.14
N ARG A 199 16.08 -11.31 15.62
CA ARG A 199 14.99 -11.80 16.47
C ARG A 199 15.39 -13.05 17.25
N THR A 200 16.03 -14.03 16.60
CA THR A 200 16.45 -15.29 17.25
C THR A 200 17.52 -15.06 18.31
N ALA A 201 18.45 -14.13 18.07
CA ALA A 201 19.46 -13.73 19.05
C ALA A 201 18.84 -13.09 20.32
N GLY A 202 17.59 -12.61 20.26
CA GLY A 202 16.82 -12.14 21.41
C GLY A 202 16.03 -13.23 22.15
N VAL A 203 15.90 -14.44 21.59
CA VAL A 203 15.06 -15.56 22.11
C VAL A 203 15.92 -16.68 22.71
N VAL A 204 17.15 -16.38 23.16
CA VAL A 204 17.93 -17.35 23.97
C VAL A 204 17.53 -17.20 25.45
N THR A 205 16.31 -17.61 25.78
CA THR A 205 16.00 -18.10 27.13
C THR A 205 16.37 -19.58 27.15
N ILE A 206 17.52 -19.90 27.72
CA ILE A 206 17.87 -21.27 28.10
C ILE A 206 16.92 -21.65 29.24
N SER A 207 15.69 -22.05 28.92
CA SER A 207 14.89 -22.86 29.83
C SER A 207 15.18 -24.30 29.46
N ASP A 208 15.57 -25.07 30.46
CA ASP A 208 15.67 -26.52 30.47
C ASP A 208 17.03 -27.09 30.05
N VAL A 209 18.01 -26.94 30.95
CA VAL A 209 19.02 -27.97 31.15
C VAL A 209 18.30 -29.20 31.73
N PRO A 210 18.39 -30.39 31.11
CA PRO A 210 17.80 -31.60 31.65
C PRO A 210 18.63 -32.09 32.83
N GLY A 211 18.02 -32.13 34.00
CA GLY A 211 18.51 -32.90 35.15
C GLY A 211 19.20 -32.07 36.24
N SER A 212 18.47 -31.76 37.31
CA SER A 212 18.88 -32.08 38.69
C SER A 212 17.80 -31.71 39.71
N ILE A 213 17.06 -32.74 40.12
CA ILE A 213 16.65 -33.13 41.50
C ILE A 213 16.42 -32.01 42.54
N LEU A 214 15.20 -31.94 43.08
CA LEU A 214 14.90 -32.45 44.43
C LEU A 214 13.41 -32.27 44.75
N ALA A 215 12.77 -33.40 45.04
CA ALA A 215 11.42 -33.48 45.56
C ALA A 215 11.32 -32.77 46.92
N ALA A 216 10.28 -31.96 47.11
CA ALA A 216 9.82 -31.54 48.42
C ALA A 216 8.58 -32.38 48.79
N PRO A 217 8.51 -32.93 50.02
CA PRO A 217 7.56 -33.97 50.38
C PRO A 217 6.18 -33.40 50.76
N ASP A 218 5.14 -34.18 50.49
CA ASP A 218 3.76 -33.96 50.94
C ASP A 218 3.66 -33.81 52.48
N PRO A 219 2.79 -32.93 53.01
CA PRO A 219 2.54 -32.88 54.44
C PRO A 219 1.64 -34.05 54.87
N ALA A 220 2.20 -34.97 55.63
CA ALA A 220 1.48 -36.04 56.30
C ALA A 220 0.63 -35.53 57.47
N ALA A 221 -0.59 -36.04 57.56
CA ALA A 221 -1.52 -35.89 58.67
C ALA A 221 -1.25 -36.91 59.80
N ALA A 222 -1.37 -36.49 61.07
CA ALA A 222 -1.77 -37.23 62.29
C ALA A 222 -1.39 -36.34 63.50
N ASP A 223 -2.31 -35.86 64.35
CA ASP A 223 -3.13 -36.52 65.38
C ASP A 223 -2.35 -37.07 66.60
N SER A 224 -2.93 -36.80 67.77
CA SER A 224 -2.76 -37.39 69.12
C SER A 224 -1.81 -36.73 70.16
N THR A 225 -2.44 -36.14 71.19
CA THR A 225 -2.24 -36.34 72.64
C THR A 225 -0.86 -36.14 73.32
N LYS A 226 -0.74 -35.21 74.29
CA LYS A 226 -0.64 -35.47 75.76
C LYS A 226 -0.14 -34.25 76.59
N THR A 227 -0.91 -33.91 77.63
CA THR A 227 -0.56 -33.43 78.99
C THR A 227 0.86 -32.92 79.29
N LYS A 228 0.94 -31.73 79.90
CA LYS A 228 1.15 -31.58 81.35
C LYS A 228 0.59 -30.26 81.86
#